data_AF-A0AAV7DA96-F1
#
_entry.id   AF-A0AAV7DA96-F1
#
_cell.length_a   1.000
_cell.length_b   1.000
_cell.length_c   1.000
_cell.angle_alpha   90.00
_cell.angle_beta   90.00
_cell.angle_gamma   90.00
#
_symmetry.space_group_name_H-M   'P 1'
#
loop_
_entity.id
_entity.type
_entity.pdbx_description
1 polymer ?
#
loop_
_entity_poly.entity_id
_entity_poly.type
_entity_poly.pdbx_seq_one_letter_code
_entity_poly.pdbx_strand_id
1 'polypeptide(L)'
;MMKDPLLQSSAAALPGASLQKVCKLLVLFCALHLSVTLLYFMFGGESSYYTEPQQNQIHHKVNSSNEPSATQEPSSSAPAIGDCPDPSPLLVGPLRIEFSISVDLEQVRRTNPNVMEGGRYKPKDCKALQKVALIIPFRQRDEHLKYWLYYLHPILQRQQLDYGIYVINQMIKEEILKSSLYG
;
A
#
# COMPACT_ATOMS: atom_id res chain seq x y z
N MET A 1 0.20 -83.22 21.85
CA MET A 1 -0.33 -82.33 22.92
C MET A 1 0.63 -81.15 22.97
N MET A 2 0.29 -79.88 22.81
CA MET A 2 -0.97 -79.15 22.95
C MET A 2 -1.13 -78.13 21.79
N LYS A 3 -2.40 -77.91 21.41
CA LYS A 3 -2.93 -76.76 20.67
C LYS A 3 -3.06 -75.55 21.63
N ASP A 4 -2.91 -74.30 21.20
CA ASP A 4 -3.95 -73.33 20.77
C ASP A 4 -3.36 -71.89 20.91
N PRO A 5 -3.99 -70.76 20.52
CA PRO A 5 -4.95 -70.51 19.43
C PRO A 5 -4.69 -69.21 18.60
N LEU A 6 -5.25 -69.21 17.39
CA LEU A 6 -5.88 -68.10 16.63
C LEU A 6 -5.48 -66.64 16.90
N LEU A 7 -4.82 -66.04 15.90
CA LEU A 7 -4.93 -64.61 15.58
C LEU A 7 -5.66 -64.49 14.23
N GLN A 8 -6.99 -64.49 14.27
CA GLN A 8 -7.85 -64.26 13.11
C GLN A 8 -7.94 -62.74 12.87
N SER A 9 -7.02 -62.19 12.09
CA SER A 9 -7.18 -60.83 11.52
C SER A 9 -8.22 -60.92 10.41
N SER A 10 -9.46 -60.52 10.72
CA SER A 10 -10.55 -60.47 9.76
C SER A 10 -10.36 -59.28 8.82
N ALA A 11 -9.59 -59.47 7.74
CA ALA A 11 -9.57 -58.57 6.61
C ALA A 11 -10.86 -58.78 5.81
N ALA A 12 -11.86 -57.93 6.07
CA ALA A 12 -13.08 -57.88 5.25
C ALA A 12 -12.68 -57.47 3.83
N ALA A 13 -12.55 -58.46 2.94
CA ALA A 13 -12.36 -58.24 1.52
C ALA A 13 -13.60 -57.56 0.94
N LEU A 14 -13.53 -56.24 0.77
CA LEU A 14 -14.53 -55.49 0.03
C LEU A 14 -14.48 -55.94 -1.44
N PRO A 15 -15.60 -56.39 -2.04
CA PRO A 15 -15.61 -56.89 -3.41
C PRO A 15 -15.14 -55.78 -4.34
N GLY A 16 -14.22 -56.07 -5.27
CA GLY A 16 -13.56 -55.08 -6.13
C GLY A 16 -14.52 -54.14 -6.88
N ALA A 17 -15.78 -54.54 -7.09
CA ALA A 17 -16.84 -53.70 -7.64
C ALA A 17 -17.27 -52.53 -6.71
N SER A 18 -17.15 -52.68 -5.39
CA SER A 18 -17.44 -51.64 -4.40
C SER A 18 -16.33 -50.59 -4.35
N LEU A 19 -15.07 -51.03 -4.37
CA LEU A 19 -13.90 -50.13 -4.39
C LEU A 19 -13.89 -49.25 -5.65
N GLN A 20 -14.21 -49.84 -6.81
CA GLN A 20 -14.35 -49.08 -8.06
C GLN A 20 -15.44 -48.01 -7.99
N LYS A 21 -16.56 -48.28 -7.31
CA LYS A 21 -17.64 -47.30 -7.12
C LYS A 21 -17.22 -46.17 -6.19
N VAL A 22 -16.53 -46.50 -5.09
CA VAL A 22 -16.00 -45.50 -4.15
C VAL A 22 -14.94 -44.63 -4.83
N CYS A 23 -13.99 -45.22 -5.55
CA CYS A 23 -12.98 -44.46 -6.29
C CYS A 23 -13.61 -43.53 -7.34
N LYS A 24 -14.61 -44.01 -8.11
CA LYS A 24 -15.32 -43.16 -9.07
C LYS A 24 -16.07 -42.01 -8.38
N LEU A 25 -16.71 -42.27 -7.24
CA LEU A 25 -17.42 -41.25 -6.49
C LEU A 25 -16.46 -40.21 -5.91
N LEU A 26 -15.31 -40.63 -5.39
CA LEU A 26 -14.25 -39.73 -4.91
C LEU A 26 -13.68 -38.87 -6.05
N VAL A 27 -13.39 -39.46 -7.22
CA VAL A 27 -12.90 -38.71 -8.38
C VAL A 27 -13.94 -37.69 -8.85
N LEU A 28 -15.22 -38.06 -8.90
CA LEU A 28 -16.31 -37.14 -9.25
C LEU A 28 -16.45 -36.00 -8.23
N PHE A 29 -16.35 -36.30 -6.93
CA PHE A 29 -16.40 -35.28 -5.89
C PHE A 29 -15.22 -34.32 -5.96
N CYS A 30 -14.00 -34.84 -6.18
CA CYS A 30 -12.81 -34.02 -6.39
C CYS A 30 -12.92 -33.15 -7.64
N ALA A 31 -13.38 -33.71 -8.76
CA ALA A 31 -13.58 -32.96 -9.99
C ALA A 31 -14.64 -31.86 -9.81
N LEU A 32 -15.75 -32.16 -9.12
CA LEU A 32 -16.78 -31.17 -8.78
C LEU A 32 -16.20 -30.06 -7.92
N HIS A 33 -15.49 -30.38 -6.84
CA HIS A 33 -14.89 -29.40 -5.94
C HIS A 33 -13.89 -28.48 -6.65
N LEU A 34 -13.00 -29.07 -7.46
CA LEU A 34 -12.04 -28.31 -8.26
C LEU A 34 -12.74 -27.42 -9.28
N SER A 35 -13.80 -27.92 -9.92
CA SER A 35 -14.59 -27.12 -10.87
C SER A 35 -15.31 -25.95 -10.19
N VAL A 36 -15.90 -26.15 -9.01
CA VAL A 36 -16.57 -25.09 -8.23
C VAL A 36 -15.55 -24.05 -7.76
N THR A 37 -14.37 -24.51 -7.30
CA THR A 37 -13.28 -23.62 -6.88
C THR A 37 -12.77 -22.79 -8.07
N LEU A 38 -12.57 -23.42 -9.23
CA LEU A 38 -12.17 -22.73 -10.46
C LEU A 38 -13.23 -21.71 -10.89
N LEU A 39 -14.51 -22.10 -10.89
CA LEU A 39 -15.61 -21.18 -11.17
C LEU A 39 -15.65 -20.03 -10.16
N TYR A 40 -15.44 -20.29 -8.87
CA TYR A 40 -15.35 -19.24 -7.85
C TYR A 40 -14.18 -18.28 -8.13
N PHE A 41 -13.02 -18.76 -8.56
CA PHE A 41 -11.90 -17.88 -8.93
C PHE A 41 -12.16 -17.11 -10.24
N MET A 42 -12.81 -17.73 -11.23
CA MET A 42 -13.10 -17.10 -12.52
C MET A 42 -14.26 -16.10 -12.43
N PHE A 43 -15.29 -16.37 -11.62
CA PHE A 43 -16.44 -15.48 -11.38
C PHE A 43 -16.21 -14.51 -10.22
N GLY A 44 -15.38 -14.87 -9.24
CA GLY A 44 -14.90 -13.97 -8.18
C GLY A 44 -13.80 -13.02 -8.64
N GLY A 45 -13.34 -13.17 -9.88
CA GLY A 45 -12.36 -12.29 -10.54
C GLY A 45 -12.90 -10.91 -10.94
N GLU A 46 -14.22 -10.69 -10.87
CA GLU A 46 -14.81 -9.34 -10.93
C GLU A 46 -15.42 -8.95 -9.59
N SER A 47 -14.52 -8.69 -8.65
CA SER A 47 -14.82 -7.75 -7.58
C SER A 47 -13.52 -7.03 -7.23
N SER A 48 -13.27 -5.94 -7.96
CA SER A 48 -12.60 -4.78 -7.38
C SER A 48 -13.40 -4.31 -6.17
N TYR A 49 -13.23 -4.97 -5.02
CA TYR A 49 -13.37 -4.33 -3.72
C TYR A 49 -12.10 -3.53 -3.46
N TYR A 50 -11.86 -2.52 -4.30
CA TYR A 50 -11.23 -1.32 -3.79
C TYR A 50 -12.28 -0.70 -2.87
N THR A 51 -12.15 -0.97 -1.57
CA THR A 51 -12.75 -0.09 -0.58
C THR A 51 -12.07 1.26 -0.76
N GLU A 52 -12.75 2.15 -1.48
CA GLU A 52 -12.53 3.59 -1.43
C GLU A 52 -12.60 3.98 0.07
N PRO A 53 -11.53 4.50 0.68
CA PRO A 53 -11.64 5.04 2.03
C PRO A 53 -12.54 6.27 1.94
N GLN A 54 -13.76 6.10 2.43
CA GLN A 54 -14.79 7.13 2.46
C GLN A 54 -14.19 8.41 3.06
N GLN A 55 -13.91 9.39 2.19
CA GLN A 55 -13.61 10.74 2.59
C GLN A 55 -14.84 11.24 3.35
N ASN A 56 -14.73 11.32 4.67
CA ASN A 56 -15.78 11.76 5.56
C ASN A 56 -16.08 13.23 5.24
N GLN A 57 -16.96 13.46 4.27
CA GLN A 57 -17.46 14.77 3.92
C GLN A 57 -18.34 15.24 5.06
N ILE A 58 -17.79 16.07 5.93
CA ILE A 58 -18.58 16.94 6.77
C ILE A 58 -19.24 17.95 5.82
N HIS A 59 -20.45 17.63 5.37
CA HIS A 59 -21.38 18.59 4.80
C HIS A 59 -21.74 19.62 5.90
N HIS A 60 -20.90 20.64 6.09
CA HIS A 60 -21.36 21.89 6.69
C HIS A 60 -21.97 22.76 5.59
N LYS A 61 -23.24 22.49 5.31
CA LYS A 61 -24.13 23.47 4.71
C LYS A 61 -24.44 24.52 5.79
N VAL A 62 -23.85 25.70 5.68
CA VAL A 62 -24.37 26.90 6.35
C VAL A 62 -24.67 27.92 5.26
N ASN A 63 -25.95 28.01 4.91
CA ASN A 63 -26.48 29.19 4.23
C ASN A 63 -26.60 30.31 5.27
N SER A 64 -25.99 31.47 5.04
CA SER A 64 -26.58 32.73 5.50
C SER A 64 -26.08 33.91 4.68
N SER A 65 -26.99 34.41 3.84
CA SER A 65 -27.44 35.80 3.69
C SER A 65 -26.43 36.95 3.81
N ASN A 66 -26.51 37.84 2.82
CA ASN A 66 -25.80 39.11 2.67
C ASN A 66 -25.93 40.11 3.83
N GLU A 67 -24.85 40.89 4.00
CA GLU A 67 -24.77 42.34 4.33
C GLU A 67 -24.90 42.84 5.80
N PRO A 68 -24.44 44.08 6.14
CA PRO A 68 -23.20 44.29 6.89
C PRO A 68 -23.44 45.09 8.19
N SER A 69 -22.57 44.97 9.19
CA SER A 69 -22.41 46.06 10.16
C SER A 69 -21.11 45.98 10.95
N ALA A 70 -20.47 47.13 11.08
CA ALA A 70 -19.19 47.36 11.70
C ALA A 70 -19.17 47.08 13.21
N THR A 71 -18.03 46.60 13.71
CA THR A 71 -17.39 47.11 14.95
C THR A 71 -15.95 46.61 14.94
N GLN A 72 -15.00 47.55 14.89
CA GLN A 72 -13.56 47.31 15.06
C GLN A 72 -13.23 47.26 16.55
N GLU A 73 -12.48 46.23 16.97
CA GLU A 73 -11.68 46.21 18.20
C GLU A 73 -10.38 45.42 17.90
N PRO A 74 -9.20 45.92 18.29
CA PRO A 74 -7.92 45.45 17.78
C PRO A 74 -7.31 44.34 18.67
N SER A 75 -7.14 43.13 18.13
CA SER A 75 -6.24 42.14 18.76
C SER A 75 -5.64 41.17 17.74
N SER A 76 -4.37 41.44 17.41
CA SER A 76 -3.32 40.48 17.03
C SER A 76 -3.77 39.18 16.32
N SER A 77 -4.23 39.26 15.08
CA SER A 77 -4.29 38.10 14.19
C SER A 77 -3.03 38.05 13.33
N ALA A 78 -2.19 37.03 13.57
CA ALA A 78 -1.31 36.57 12.50
C ALA A 78 -2.18 36.35 11.25
N PRO A 79 -1.74 36.73 10.03
CA PRO A 79 -2.55 36.56 8.83
C PRO A 79 -3.03 35.12 8.77
N ALA A 80 -4.35 34.92 8.68
CA ALA A 80 -4.90 33.58 8.49
C ALA A 80 -4.33 33.05 7.18
N ILE A 81 -3.39 32.11 7.27
CA ILE A 81 -2.72 31.50 6.12
C ILE A 81 -3.81 30.80 5.30
N GLY A 82 -4.10 31.34 4.11
CA GLY A 82 -5.09 30.78 3.20
C GLY A 82 -4.67 29.41 2.66
N ASP A 83 -5.62 28.69 2.05
CA ASP A 83 -5.31 27.43 1.37
C ASP A 83 -4.42 27.67 0.13
N CYS A 84 -3.58 26.68 -0.22
CA CYS A 84 -2.73 26.77 -1.40
C CYS A 84 -3.58 26.78 -2.69
N PRO A 85 -3.16 27.51 -3.74
CA PRO A 85 -3.87 27.54 -5.01
C PRO A 85 -3.84 26.18 -5.72
N ASP A 86 -4.92 25.88 -6.45
CA ASP A 86 -5.02 24.72 -7.34
C ASP A 86 -5.37 25.19 -8.77
N PRO A 87 -4.50 24.98 -9.78
CA PRO A 87 -3.19 24.32 -9.70
C PRO A 87 -2.10 25.20 -9.08
N SER A 88 -1.03 24.57 -8.56
CA SER A 88 0.08 25.33 -7.99
C SER A 88 0.79 26.19 -9.06
N PRO A 89 1.06 27.48 -8.78
CA PRO A 89 1.77 28.38 -9.70
C PRO A 89 3.27 28.07 -9.80
N LEU A 90 3.81 27.18 -8.96
CA LEU A 90 5.24 26.86 -8.94
C LEU A 90 5.61 25.75 -9.94
N LEU A 91 4.64 25.18 -10.65
CA LEU A 91 4.86 24.09 -11.61
C LEU A 91 5.60 24.59 -12.85
N VAL A 92 6.66 23.87 -13.24
CA VAL A 92 7.52 24.21 -14.38
C VAL A 92 7.26 23.35 -15.63
N GLY A 93 6.35 22.39 -15.53
CA GLY A 93 6.04 21.46 -16.62
C GLY A 93 7.10 20.36 -16.80
N PRO A 94 7.38 19.92 -18.04
CA PRO A 94 8.29 18.82 -18.33
C PRO A 94 9.70 19.03 -17.75
N LEU A 95 10.28 17.96 -17.20
CA LEU A 95 11.62 17.96 -16.63
C LEU A 95 12.54 17.02 -17.42
N ARG A 96 13.79 17.42 -17.62
CA ARG A 96 14.83 16.54 -18.14
C ARG A 96 15.36 15.64 -17.01
N ILE A 97 15.27 14.34 -17.20
CA ILE A 97 15.73 13.32 -16.25
C ILE A 97 16.94 12.61 -16.83
N GLU A 98 18.01 12.48 -16.04
CA GLU A 98 19.28 11.93 -16.47
C GLU A 98 19.94 11.12 -15.34
N PHE A 99 20.31 9.88 -15.65
CA PHE A 99 20.89 8.93 -14.69
C PHE A 99 22.40 8.72 -14.89
N SER A 100 23.03 9.57 -15.70
CA SER A 100 24.47 9.54 -15.97
C SER A 100 25.28 10.31 -14.92
N ILE A 101 24.63 11.14 -14.10
CA ILE A 101 25.26 11.99 -13.09
C ILE A 101 25.23 11.34 -11.71
N SER A 102 26.37 11.20 -11.04
CA SER A 102 26.40 10.68 -9.67
C SER A 102 25.63 11.59 -8.71
N VAL A 103 24.67 11.03 -7.96
CA VAL A 103 23.89 11.76 -6.96
C VAL A 103 24.43 11.47 -5.56
N ASP A 104 24.66 12.53 -4.79
CA ASP A 104 25.00 12.46 -3.37
C ASP A 104 23.82 12.93 -2.51
N LEU A 105 23.46 12.15 -1.49
CA LEU A 105 22.34 12.48 -0.58
C LEU A 105 22.62 13.74 0.24
N GLU A 106 23.88 14.00 0.56
CA GLU A 106 24.24 15.20 1.30
C GLU A 106 24.05 16.46 0.43
N GLN A 107 24.37 16.37 -0.86
CA GLN A 107 24.01 17.43 -1.82
C GLN A 107 22.48 17.59 -1.91
N VAL A 108 21.71 16.50 -2.02
CA VAL A 108 20.24 16.54 -2.06
C VAL A 108 19.68 17.27 -0.83
N ARG A 109 20.21 16.98 0.36
CA ARG A 109 19.83 17.66 1.61
C ARG A 109 20.10 19.16 1.55
N ARG A 110 21.30 19.55 1.11
CA ARG A 110 21.70 20.97 1.00
C ARG A 110 20.86 21.74 0.00
N THR A 111 20.50 21.14 -1.14
CA THR A 111 19.67 21.78 -2.16
C THR A 111 18.20 21.85 -1.80
N ASN A 112 17.77 21.15 -0.74
CA ASN A 112 16.39 21.13 -0.27
C ASN A 112 16.29 21.55 1.21
N PRO A 113 16.69 22.78 1.57
CA PRO A 113 16.80 23.22 2.97
C PRO A 113 15.45 23.31 3.69
N ASN A 114 14.33 23.35 2.95
CA ASN A 114 12.99 23.36 3.54
C ASN A 114 12.47 21.95 3.89
N VAL A 115 13.15 20.89 3.46
CA VAL A 115 12.81 19.52 3.83
C VAL A 115 13.34 19.28 5.25
N MET A 116 12.42 18.97 6.14
CA MET A 116 12.69 18.62 7.53
C MET A 116 13.26 17.20 7.64
N GLU A 117 13.82 16.90 8.80
CA GLU A 117 14.28 15.56 9.14
C GLU A 117 13.18 14.50 8.90
N GLY A 118 13.59 13.32 8.44
CA GLY A 118 12.68 12.26 8.03
C GLY A 118 12.00 12.48 6.67
N GLY A 119 12.48 13.42 5.85
CA GLY A 119 11.98 13.62 4.48
C GLY A 119 10.60 14.26 4.43
N ARG A 120 10.28 15.10 5.43
CA ARG A 120 8.97 15.76 5.54
C ARG A 120 9.04 17.20 5.05
N TYR A 121 7.98 17.68 4.45
CA TYR A 121 7.87 19.07 4.00
C TYR A 121 6.43 19.55 4.08
N LYS A 122 6.26 20.84 4.38
CA LYS A 122 4.98 21.53 4.33
C LYS A 122 5.22 22.98 3.86
N PRO A 123 4.38 23.55 2.97
CA PRO A 123 4.47 24.95 2.57
C PRO A 123 4.34 25.88 3.77
N LYS A 124 5.10 26.98 3.76
CA LYS A 124 5.09 27.99 4.83
C LYS A 124 4.05 29.09 4.59
N ASP A 125 3.80 29.41 3.32
CA ASP A 125 3.03 30.58 2.92
C ASP A 125 1.53 30.28 2.69
N CYS A 126 1.17 29.00 2.63
CA CYS A 126 -0.21 28.55 2.41
C CYS A 126 -0.46 27.21 3.11
N LYS A 127 -1.73 26.90 3.36
CA LYS A 127 -2.16 25.62 3.88
C LYS A 127 -2.36 24.63 2.74
N ALA A 128 -1.54 23.59 2.70
CA ALA A 128 -1.63 22.54 1.66
C ALA A 128 -3.03 21.91 1.63
N LEU A 129 -3.58 21.77 0.42
CA LEU A 129 -4.86 21.10 0.18
C LEU A 129 -4.77 19.59 0.41
N GLN A 130 -3.58 19.01 0.23
CA GLN A 130 -3.34 17.58 0.26
C GLN A 130 -2.25 17.23 1.27
N LYS A 131 -2.50 16.18 2.06
CA LYS A 131 -1.54 15.53 2.95
C LYS A 131 -1.17 14.16 2.39
N VAL A 132 0.11 13.94 2.11
CA VAL A 132 0.57 12.79 1.32
C VAL A 132 1.67 12.00 2.04
N ALA A 133 1.49 10.70 2.19
CA ALA A 133 2.54 9.78 2.61
C ALA A 133 3.05 8.99 1.40
N LEU A 134 4.31 9.19 1.01
CA LEU A 134 4.96 8.45 -0.07
C LEU A 134 5.67 7.23 0.50
N ILE A 135 5.09 6.04 0.29
CA ILE A 135 5.64 4.78 0.79
C ILE A 135 6.47 4.13 -0.32
N ILE A 136 7.77 3.98 -0.08
CA ILE A 136 8.72 3.41 -1.03
C ILE A 136 9.13 2.03 -0.52
N PRO A 137 8.65 0.93 -1.14
CA PRO A 137 9.19 -0.39 -0.86
C PRO A 137 10.64 -0.44 -1.34
N PHE A 138 11.55 -0.81 -0.45
CA PHE A 138 12.98 -0.74 -0.70
C PHE A 138 13.66 -2.07 -0.37
N ARG A 139 14.58 -2.50 -1.24
CA ARG A 139 15.45 -3.65 -1.02
C ARG A 139 16.74 -3.49 -1.83
N GLN A 140 17.85 -3.17 -1.16
CA GLN A 140 19.20 -3.11 -1.77
C GLN A 140 19.26 -2.28 -3.07
N ARG A 141 18.62 -1.10 -3.10
CA ARG A 141 18.55 -0.22 -4.29
C ARG A 141 18.94 1.22 -3.97
N ASP A 142 20.00 1.40 -3.20
CA ASP A 142 20.44 2.70 -2.69
C ASP A 142 20.64 3.72 -3.82
N GLU A 143 21.28 3.32 -4.92
CA GLU A 143 21.48 4.21 -6.07
C GLU A 143 20.17 4.72 -6.67
N HIS A 144 19.17 3.86 -6.85
CA HIS A 144 17.86 4.29 -7.36
C HIS A 144 17.16 5.24 -6.38
N LEU A 145 17.28 4.99 -5.08
CA LEU A 145 16.69 5.84 -4.05
C LEU A 145 17.32 7.24 -4.07
N LYS A 146 18.64 7.34 -4.27
CA LYS A 146 19.33 8.64 -4.40
C LYS A 146 18.74 9.48 -5.53
N TYR A 147 18.64 8.92 -6.73
CA TYR A 147 18.02 9.63 -7.86
C TYR A 147 16.55 9.96 -7.61
N TRP A 148 15.80 9.03 -7.01
CA TRP A 148 14.40 9.25 -6.69
C TRP A 148 14.24 10.48 -5.78
N LEU A 149 15.02 10.56 -4.70
CA LEU A 149 14.98 11.70 -3.78
C LEU A 149 15.45 13.00 -4.44
N TYR A 150 16.50 12.95 -5.26
CA TYR A 150 17.02 14.10 -6.00
C TYR A 150 15.96 14.74 -6.90
N TYR A 151 15.19 13.94 -7.63
CA TYR A 151 14.15 14.46 -8.53
C TYR A 151 12.83 14.76 -7.83
N LEU A 152 12.39 13.92 -6.89
CA LEU A 152 11.06 14.04 -6.30
C LEU A 152 10.95 15.17 -5.30
N HIS A 153 11.96 15.42 -4.47
CA HIS A 153 11.87 16.50 -3.46
C HIS A 153 11.49 17.85 -4.09
N PRO A 154 12.16 18.34 -5.17
CA PRO A 154 11.76 19.58 -5.82
C PRO A 154 10.38 19.52 -6.49
N ILE A 155 10.00 18.37 -7.07
CA ILE A 155 8.70 18.19 -7.71
C ILE A 155 7.57 18.34 -6.68
N LEU A 156 7.67 17.62 -5.56
CA LEU A 156 6.67 17.61 -4.50
C LEU A 156 6.55 18.98 -3.80
N GLN A 157 7.67 19.70 -3.63
CA GLN A 157 7.65 21.06 -3.09
C GLN A 157 6.92 22.04 -4.02
N ARG A 158 7.14 21.96 -5.34
CA ARG A 158 6.42 22.78 -6.34
C ARG A 158 4.94 22.45 -6.45
N GLN A 159 4.51 21.27 -6.01
CA GLN A 159 3.10 20.92 -5.91
C GLN A 159 2.43 21.47 -4.64
N GLN A 160 3.18 22.13 -3.75
CA GLN A 160 2.69 22.70 -2.49
C GLN A 160 1.97 21.68 -1.58
N LEU A 161 2.51 20.45 -1.52
CA LEU A 161 1.99 19.36 -0.70
C LEU A 161 2.51 19.41 0.74
N ASP A 162 1.71 18.98 1.71
CA ASP A 162 2.18 18.54 3.03
C ASP A 162 2.53 17.04 2.94
N TYR A 163 3.81 16.72 2.74
CA TYR A 163 4.23 15.36 2.43
C TYR A 163 5.28 14.79 3.40
N GLY A 164 5.32 13.46 3.47
CA GLY A 164 6.41 12.70 4.09
C GLY A 164 6.79 11.49 3.24
N ILE A 165 8.08 11.18 3.19
CA ILE A 165 8.62 10.04 2.46
C ILE A 165 9.03 8.95 3.44
N TYR A 166 8.53 7.74 3.23
CA TYR A 166 8.73 6.57 4.08
C TYR A 166 9.38 5.45 3.27
N VAL A 167 10.65 5.18 3.52
CA VAL A 167 11.39 4.10 2.85
C VAL A 167 11.26 2.83 3.71
N ILE A 168 10.53 1.83 3.22
CA ILE A 168 10.26 0.59 3.94
C ILE A 168 11.22 -0.49 3.43
N ASN A 169 12.26 -0.78 4.22
CA ASN A 169 13.24 -1.81 3.88
C ASN A 169 12.67 -3.22 4.09
N GLN A 170 12.61 -4.00 3.02
CA GLN A 170 12.18 -5.39 3.06
C GLN A 170 13.35 -6.28 3.50
N MET A 171 13.46 -6.49 4.81
CA MET A 171 14.35 -7.52 5.36
C MET A 171 13.75 -8.89 5.03
N ILE A 172 14.45 -9.73 4.27
CA ILE A 172 14.11 -11.16 4.24
C ILE A 172 14.52 -11.71 5.60
N LYS A 173 13.52 -12.09 6.40
CA LYS A 173 13.76 -12.83 7.63
C LYS A 173 14.24 -14.24 7.25
N GLU A 174 15.56 -14.46 7.28
CA GLU A 174 16.20 -15.74 6.95
C GLU A 174 15.74 -16.95 7.80
N GLU A 175 14.88 -16.76 8.81
CA GLU A 175 14.36 -17.86 9.63
C GLU A 175 13.37 -18.79 8.92
N ILE A 176 12.82 -18.45 7.74
CA ILE A 176 11.85 -19.33 7.04
C ILE A 176 12.55 -20.35 6.12
N LEU A 177 13.80 -20.11 5.70
CA LEU A 177 14.51 -21.05 4.79
C LEU A 177 15.35 -22.10 5.51
N LYS A 178 15.63 -21.93 6.81
CA LYS A 178 16.35 -22.94 7.60
C LYS A 178 15.45 -24.03 8.18
N SER A 179 14.14 -23.80 8.28
CA SER A 179 13.17 -24.78 8.81
C SER A 179 12.57 -25.69 7.74
N SER A 180 12.63 -25.35 6.45
CA SER A 180 12.09 -26.19 5.36
C SER A 180 13.10 -27.18 4.75
N LEU A 181 14.37 -27.16 5.19
CA LEU A 181 15.41 -28.10 4.73
C LEU A 181 15.69 -29.24 5.74
N TYR A 182 15.02 -29.26 6.90
CA TYR A 182 15.12 -30.31 7.92
C TYR A 182 13.76 -30.61 8.56
N GLY A 183 12.75 -30.94 7.75
CA GLY A 183 11.45 -31.43 8.20
C GLY A 183 11.01 -32.61 7.36
#